data_AF-A0A343J9B5-F1
#
_entry.id   AF-A0A343J9B5-F1
#
_cell.length_a   1.000
_cell.length_b   1.000
_cell.length_c   1.000
_cell.angle_alpha   90.00
_cell.angle_beta   90.00
_cell.angle_gamma   90.00
#
_symmetry.space_group_name_H-M   'P 1'
#
loop_
_entity.id
_entity.type
_entity.pdbx_description
1 polymer ?
#
loop_
_entity_poly.entity_id
_entity_poly.type
_entity_poly.pdbx_seq_one_letter_code
_entity_poly.pdbx_strand_id
1 'polypeptide(L)'
;MSRLSIITKDRAQQTIENLYKDLERRIVASPPGLCPIDLTASFLKMCHAQTCGKCVPCRIGLGKLTTLLEDVLDGKGDLKTIDLIEKTAETIYYSADCAIGYEAANLVLQGIEGFRKDFEEHILRGRCTCELKQAVPCVSLCPAGVDVPGYIALIKEGRYADAVRLIRKDNPMPVVCALVCEHPCERRCRRNMIDDAINIRGLKRYAVENAGDVTVPKRAASTGKKIAIIGAGPSGLSAGYYLSLMGHDVEIFEQRKHLGGMLRYGIPNYRLPRETLQKEIDSILSTGIKVHTEVSVGKDISLEELRDKFDAVYIAIGAHIDKKINLGDGETKGMISAVELLRKSGDNIPVNLEGKNVVVIGGGNVAMDAARSAVRLGAKKVSIVYRRRKVDMTAMPEEVEGAIAEGCEVFDLYTPGKVEKDENNNITALWVQPQIIGKISKGRPVPNDASVEAIRIECDVLITAVGQGVESKSFEKYGIPVVWGVIDALEWSGVRDVPGFYAGGDCVSGPATVIRAIAAGKVAAANIDEYLGFNHIIESDVEIPAPRLDDRIPCGRVNLRERDAAERVRDFEQIEIGMTDEEAKQEANRCLRCDHFGLGVFKGGRTLRW
;
A
#
# COMPACT_ATOMS: atom_id res chain seq x y z
N MET A 1 16.72 13.70 -56.01
CA MET A 1 16.29 14.20 -54.69
C MET A 1 14.95 13.54 -54.36
N SER A 2 14.93 12.53 -53.49
CA SER A 2 13.66 12.00 -52.97
C SER A 2 13.04 13.09 -52.09
N ARG A 3 11.81 13.50 -52.41
CA ARG A 3 11.06 14.41 -51.55
C ARG A 3 10.75 13.65 -50.26
N LEU A 4 11.24 14.17 -49.13
CA LEU A 4 10.83 13.70 -47.81
C LEU A 4 9.36 14.07 -47.61
N SER A 5 8.52 13.09 -47.29
CA SER A 5 7.13 13.28 -46.91
C SER A 5 6.99 13.25 -45.39
N ILE A 6 6.09 14.07 -44.86
CA ILE A 6 5.62 13.91 -43.48
C ILE A 6 4.78 12.63 -43.48
N ILE A 7 5.22 11.61 -42.74
CA ILE A 7 4.45 10.37 -42.56
C ILE A 7 3.23 10.72 -41.69
N THR A 8 2.12 11.08 -42.33
CA THR A 8 0.83 11.22 -41.66
C THR A 8 0.24 9.83 -41.47
N LYS A 9 -0.08 9.45 -40.23
CA LYS A 9 -0.76 8.18 -39.96
C LYS A 9 -2.08 8.14 -40.72
N ASP A 10 -2.29 7.13 -41.56
CA ASP A 10 -3.58 6.93 -42.21
C ASP A 10 -4.65 6.49 -41.18
N ARG A 11 -5.92 6.54 -41.61
CA ARG A 11 -7.06 6.19 -40.74
C ARG A 11 -6.95 4.77 -40.20
N ALA A 12 -6.38 3.82 -40.95
CA ALA A 12 -6.25 2.44 -40.53
C ALA A 12 -5.21 2.31 -39.40
N GLN A 13 -4.05 2.95 -39.54
CA GLN A 13 -3.01 2.99 -38.52
C GLN A 13 -3.52 3.59 -37.21
N GLN A 14 -4.22 4.73 -37.28
CA GLN A 14 -4.82 5.36 -36.10
C GLN A 14 -5.87 4.45 -35.43
N THR A 15 -6.67 3.74 -36.24
CA THR A 15 -7.67 2.81 -35.71
C THR A 15 -7.01 1.65 -34.97
N ILE A 16 -5.95 1.06 -35.53
CA ILE A 16 -5.20 -0.03 -34.89
C ILE A 16 -4.56 0.43 -33.58
N GLU A 17 -3.94 1.61 -33.56
CA GLU A 17 -3.36 2.17 -32.32
C GLU A 17 -4.41 2.40 -31.22
N ASN A 18 -5.61 2.84 -31.58
CA ASN A 18 -6.71 3.00 -30.64
C ASN A 18 -7.19 1.65 -30.09
N LEU A 19 -7.29 0.61 -30.93
CA LEU A 19 -7.63 -0.74 -30.48
C LEU A 19 -6.60 -1.29 -29.47
N TYR A 20 -5.30 -1.04 -29.68
CA TYR A 20 -4.27 -1.43 -28.72
C TYR A 20 -4.41 -0.69 -27.38
N LYS A 21 -4.69 0.61 -27.40
CA LYS A 21 -4.94 1.39 -26.17
C LYS A 21 -6.17 0.89 -25.43
N ASP A 22 -7.24 0.55 -26.14
CA ASP A 22 -8.45 0.00 -25.55
C ASP A 22 -8.20 -1.38 -24.92
N LEU A 23 -7.37 -2.21 -25.54
CA LEU A 23 -6.94 -3.49 -24.98
C LEU A 23 -6.11 -3.30 -23.71
N GLU A 24 -5.14 -2.38 -23.71
CA GLU A 24 -4.31 -2.05 -22.54
C GLU A 24 -5.18 -1.61 -21.36
N ARG A 25 -6.11 -0.68 -21.59
CA ARG A 25 -7.07 -0.20 -20.58
C ARG A 25 -7.90 -1.33 -19.98
N ARG A 26 -8.35 -2.27 -20.79
CA ARG A 26 -9.10 -3.46 -20.33
C ARG A 26 -8.25 -4.38 -19.48
N ILE A 27 -6.99 -4.61 -19.87
CA ILE A 27 -6.05 -5.42 -19.09
C ILE A 27 -5.83 -4.78 -17.72
N VAL A 28 -5.57 -3.46 -17.65
CA VAL A 28 -5.40 -2.72 -16.39
C VAL A 28 -6.65 -2.79 -15.50
N ALA A 29 -7.85 -2.72 -16.10
CA ALA A 29 -9.13 -2.78 -15.42
C ALA A 29 -9.63 -4.19 -15.05
N SER A 30 -8.85 -5.23 -15.35
CA SER A 30 -9.24 -6.62 -15.13
C SER A 30 -9.56 -6.86 -13.65
N PRO A 31 -10.75 -7.38 -13.32
CA PRO A 31 -11.14 -7.55 -11.93
C PRO A 31 -10.30 -8.64 -11.26
N PRO A 32 -10.03 -8.50 -9.95
CA PRO A 32 -9.54 -9.63 -9.18
C PRO A 32 -10.61 -10.72 -9.08
N GLY A 33 -10.18 -11.97 -8.96
CA GLY A 33 -11.07 -13.13 -8.81
C GLY A 33 -11.59 -13.74 -10.11
N LEU A 34 -10.97 -13.41 -11.26
CA LEU A 34 -11.06 -14.23 -12.48
C LEU A 34 -10.46 -15.62 -12.23
N CYS A 35 -10.97 -16.63 -12.94
CA CYS A 35 -10.35 -17.96 -12.92
C CYS A 35 -8.91 -17.85 -13.46
N PRO A 36 -7.90 -18.30 -12.71
CA PRO A 36 -6.51 -18.14 -13.13
C PRO A 36 -6.19 -18.98 -14.39
N ILE A 37 -6.87 -20.12 -14.58
CA ILE A 37 -6.73 -20.96 -15.79
C ILE A 37 -7.28 -20.24 -17.03
N ASP A 38 -8.47 -19.62 -16.91
CA ASP A 38 -9.11 -18.88 -18.00
C ASP A 38 -8.32 -17.62 -18.38
N LEU A 39 -7.76 -16.92 -17.39
CA LEU A 39 -6.85 -15.79 -17.60
C LEU A 39 -5.61 -16.23 -18.39
N THR A 40 -4.98 -17.34 -17.98
CA THR A 40 -3.81 -17.90 -18.65
C THR A 40 -4.13 -18.34 -20.07
N ALA A 41 -5.27 -19.02 -20.29
CA ALA A 41 -5.72 -19.44 -21.62
C ALA A 41 -5.97 -18.24 -22.54
N SER A 42 -6.60 -17.19 -22.03
CA SER A 42 -6.86 -15.96 -22.78
C SER A 42 -5.58 -15.24 -23.19
N PHE A 43 -4.61 -15.14 -22.29
CA PHE A 43 -3.29 -14.57 -22.61
C PHE A 43 -2.54 -15.42 -23.64
N LEU A 44 -2.57 -16.75 -23.49
CA LEU A 44 -1.93 -17.67 -24.42
C LEU A 44 -2.51 -17.54 -25.84
N LYS A 45 -3.83 -17.39 -25.98
CA LYS A 45 -4.49 -17.11 -27.27
C LYS A 45 -4.00 -15.80 -27.89
N MET A 46 -3.84 -14.75 -27.07
CA MET A 46 -3.29 -13.46 -27.53
C MET A 46 -1.84 -13.63 -28.04
N CYS A 47 -0.99 -14.32 -27.29
CA CYS A 47 0.39 -14.60 -27.71
C CYS A 47 0.44 -15.43 -29.00
N HIS A 48 -0.42 -16.44 -29.12
CA HIS A 48 -0.52 -17.23 -30.35
C HIS A 48 -0.90 -16.34 -31.53
N ALA A 49 -1.89 -15.46 -31.40
CA ALA A 49 -2.29 -14.55 -32.48
C ALA A 49 -1.19 -13.56 -32.92
N GLN A 50 -0.23 -13.26 -32.03
CA GLN A 50 0.88 -12.34 -32.30
C GLN A 50 2.13 -13.02 -32.87
N THR A 51 2.27 -14.34 -32.74
CA THR A 51 3.47 -15.03 -33.22
C THR A 51 3.56 -15.02 -34.75
N CYS A 52 4.78 -14.96 -35.28
CA CYS A 52 5.02 -15.18 -36.71
C CYS A 52 4.89 -16.65 -37.13
N GLY A 53 4.82 -17.58 -36.17
CA GLY A 53 4.63 -19.02 -36.43
C GLY A 53 5.81 -19.70 -37.14
N LYS A 54 7.01 -19.10 -37.17
CA LYS A 54 8.18 -19.68 -37.85
C LYS A 54 8.73 -20.92 -37.14
N CYS A 55 8.78 -20.90 -35.81
CA CYS A 55 9.25 -22.04 -35.02
C CYS A 55 8.10 -23.01 -34.69
N VAL A 56 8.40 -24.31 -34.64
CA VAL A 56 7.43 -25.36 -34.30
C VAL A 56 6.77 -25.13 -32.92
N PRO A 57 7.49 -24.71 -31.87
CA PRO A 57 6.89 -24.44 -30.55
C PRO A 57 5.80 -23.36 -30.60
N CYS A 58 5.98 -22.30 -31.39
CA CYS A 58 4.94 -21.29 -31.55
C CYS A 58 3.81 -21.76 -32.45
N ARG A 59 4.13 -22.34 -33.61
CA ARG A 59 3.14 -22.71 -34.65
C ARG A 59 2.18 -23.81 -34.19
N ILE A 60 2.70 -24.80 -33.48
CA ILE A 60 1.94 -25.98 -33.05
C ILE A 60 1.81 -25.99 -31.53
N GLY A 61 2.91 -25.75 -30.82
CA GLY A 61 2.97 -25.89 -29.35
C GLY A 61 1.99 -24.98 -28.62
N LEU A 62 1.99 -23.67 -28.90
CA LEU A 62 1.06 -22.72 -28.26
C LEU A 62 -0.41 -23.09 -28.53
N GLY A 63 -0.71 -23.59 -29.74
CA GLY A 63 -2.05 -24.06 -30.11
C GLY A 63 -2.47 -25.26 -29.29
N LYS A 64 -1.60 -26.27 -29.22
CA LYS A 64 -1.86 -27.47 -28.42
C LYS A 64 -2.00 -27.15 -26.93
N LEU A 65 -1.16 -26.27 -26.42
CA LEU A 65 -1.21 -25.82 -25.03
C LEU A 65 -2.54 -25.09 -24.73
N THR A 66 -3.04 -24.28 -25.68
CA THR A 66 -4.35 -23.63 -25.57
C THR A 66 -5.47 -24.68 -25.47
N THR A 67 -5.48 -25.67 -26.35
CA THR A 67 -6.48 -26.74 -26.32
C THR A 67 -6.46 -27.51 -25.01
N LEU A 68 -5.28 -27.80 -24.45
CA LEU A 68 -5.18 -28.50 -23.16
C LEU A 68 -5.75 -27.68 -22.01
N LEU A 69 -5.53 -26.36 -21.99
CA LEU A 69 -6.15 -25.48 -21.00
C LEU A 69 -7.67 -25.41 -21.17
N GLU A 70 -8.17 -25.37 -22.40
CA GLU A 70 -9.61 -25.44 -22.70
C GLU A 70 -10.21 -26.78 -22.27
N ASP A 71 -9.51 -27.91 -22.46
CA ASP A 71 -9.96 -29.22 -22.00
C ASP A 71 -10.12 -29.26 -20.47
N VAL A 72 -9.24 -28.57 -19.72
CA VAL A 72 -9.39 -28.41 -18.26
C VAL A 72 -10.60 -27.54 -17.91
N LEU A 73 -10.79 -26.41 -18.60
CA LEU A 73 -11.91 -25.50 -18.36
C LEU A 73 -13.27 -26.15 -18.68
N ASP A 74 -13.31 -26.98 -19.73
CA ASP A 74 -14.50 -27.70 -20.20
C ASP A 74 -14.79 -29.00 -19.40
N GLY A 75 -13.94 -29.37 -18.44
CA GLY A 75 -14.06 -30.62 -17.68
C GLY A 75 -13.82 -31.90 -18.49
N LYS A 76 -13.08 -31.78 -19.60
CA LYS A 76 -12.66 -32.92 -20.47
C LYS A 76 -11.28 -33.45 -20.09
N GLY A 77 -10.49 -32.68 -19.35
CA GLY A 77 -9.17 -33.07 -18.86
C GLY A 77 -9.21 -34.05 -17.68
N ASP A 78 -8.13 -34.80 -17.51
CA ASP A 78 -7.84 -35.64 -16.35
C ASP A 78 -6.60 -35.12 -15.61
N LEU A 79 -6.22 -35.71 -14.47
CA LEU A 79 -5.03 -35.27 -13.72
C LEU A 79 -3.73 -35.36 -14.55
N LYS A 80 -3.65 -36.30 -15.51
CA LYS A 80 -2.50 -36.43 -16.43
C LYS A 80 -2.43 -35.28 -17.42
N THR A 81 -3.55 -34.62 -17.68
CA THR A 81 -3.63 -33.43 -18.54
C THR A 81 -2.81 -32.28 -17.94
N ILE A 82 -2.77 -32.13 -16.61
CA ILE A 82 -1.93 -31.13 -15.93
C ILE A 82 -0.46 -31.38 -16.24
N ASP A 83 0.01 -32.62 -16.07
CA ASP A 83 1.41 -32.99 -16.33
C ASP A 83 1.78 -32.80 -17.81
N LEU A 84 0.82 -33.04 -18.71
CA LEU A 84 1.01 -32.79 -20.14
C LEU A 84 1.09 -31.29 -20.47
N ILE A 85 0.28 -30.45 -19.82
CA ILE A 85 0.36 -28.98 -19.93
C ILE A 85 1.73 -28.52 -19.49
N GLU A 86 2.18 -28.95 -18.31
CA GLU A 86 3.48 -28.58 -17.73
C GLU A 86 4.62 -28.95 -18.67
N LYS A 87 4.70 -30.22 -19.09
CA LYS A 87 5.74 -30.69 -20.01
C LYS A 87 5.72 -29.97 -21.37
N THR A 88 4.53 -29.69 -21.89
CA THR A 88 4.37 -28.96 -23.15
C THR A 88 4.86 -27.52 -23.01
N ALA A 89 4.52 -26.85 -21.91
CA ALA A 89 4.97 -25.51 -21.61
C ALA A 89 6.50 -25.46 -21.41
N GLU A 90 7.10 -26.38 -20.65
CA GLU A 90 8.56 -26.46 -20.51
C GLU A 90 9.25 -26.64 -21.87
N THR A 91 8.73 -27.54 -22.71
CA THR A 91 9.27 -27.77 -24.05
C THR A 91 9.26 -26.47 -24.85
N ILE A 92 8.14 -25.73 -24.85
CA ILE A 92 8.03 -24.45 -25.57
C ILE A 92 8.98 -23.41 -24.98
N TYR A 93 9.08 -23.31 -23.66
CA TYR A 93 9.95 -22.36 -22.97
C TYR A 93 11.42 -22.51 -23.40
N TYR A 94 11.93 -23.75 -23.43
CA TYR A 94 13.32 -24.01 -23.79
C TYR A 94 13.61 -24.01 -25.30
N SER A 95 12.60 -24.13 -26.16
CA SER A 95 12.80 -24.30 -27.61
C SER A 95 12.25 -23.18 -28.49
N ALA A 96 11.53 -22.20 -27.94
CA ALA A 96 10.99 -21.09 -28.72
C ALA A 96 12.07 -20.05 -29.08
N ASP A 97 12.13 -19.68 -30.36
CA ASP A 97 13.11 -18.72 -30.89
C ASP A 97 12.96 -17.26 -30.38
N CYS A 98 11.81 -16.88 -29.83
CA CYS A 98 11.54 -15.49 -29.45
C CYS A 98 10.64 -15.35 -28.21
N ALA A 99 10.61 -14.12 -27.68
CA ALA A 99 9.92 -13.76 -26.44
C ALA A 99 8.44 -14.10 -26.43
N ILE A 100 7.75 -14.01 -27.58
CA ILE A 100 6.32 -14.34 -27.65
C ILE A 100 6.10 -15.81 -27.24
N GLY A 101 6.96 -16.72 -27.69
CA GLY A 101 6.82 -18.14 -27.41
C GLY A 101 7.23 -18.49 -25.97
N TYR A 102 8.45 -18.13 -25.57
CA TYR A 102 8.94 -18.54 -24.26
C TYR A 102 8.24 -17.81 -23.10
N GLU A 103 7.85 -16.53 -23.24
CA GLU A 103 7.08 -15.85 -22.17
C GLU A 103 5.66 -16.39 -22.06
N ALA A 104 5.01 -16.74 -23.17
CA ALA A 104 3.68 -17.36 -23.14
C ALA A 104 3.72 -18.71 -22.40
N ALA A 105 4.76 -19.51 -22.64
CA ALA A 105 4.96 -20.77 -21.93
C ALA A 105 5.34 -20.56 -20.45
N ASN A 106 6.20 -19.59 -20.16
CA ASN A 106 6.59 -19.23 -18.80
C ASN A 106 5.37 -18.83 -17.95
N LEU A 107 4.42 -18.08 -18.52
CA LEU A 107 3.17 -17.75 -17.83
C LEU A 107 2.37 -18.99 -17.44
N VAL A 108 2.30 -19.99 -18.33
CA VAL A 108 1.58 -21.25 -18.05
C VAL A 108 2.29 -22.04 -16.94
N LEU A 109 3.62 -22.10 -16.95
CA LEU A 109 4.42 -22.75 -15.90
C LEU A 109 4.22 -22.09 -14.54
N GLN A 110 4.32 -20.76 -14.48
CA GLN A 110 4.00 -19.98 -13.28
C GLN A 110 2.56 -20.23 -12.81
N GLY A 111 1.66 -20.45 -13.76
CA GLY A 111 0.28 -20.76 -13.44
C GLY A 111 0.09 -22.11 -12.77
N ILE A 112 0.72 -23.15 -13.31
CA ILE A 112 0.69 -24.49 -12.69
C ILE A 112 1.35 -24.44 -11.31
N GLU A 113 2.51 -23.79 -11.17
CA GLU A 113 3.20 -23.65 -9.88
C GLU A 113 2.34 -22.91 -8.85
N GLY A 114 1.72 -21.80 -9.26
CA GLY A 114 0.97 -20.91 -8.36
C GLY A 114 -0.44 -21.39 -8.00
N PHE A 115 -1.13 -22.09 -8.89
CA PHE A 115 -2.55 -22.45 -8.72
C PHE A 115 -2.89 -23.87 -9.19
N ARG A 116 -1.99 -24.85 -8.99
CA ARG A 116 -2.25 -26.28 -9.28
C ARG A 116 -3.58 -26.78 -8.71
N LYS A 117 -3.95 -26.35 -7.50
CA LYS A 117 -5.23 -26.71 -6.86
C LYS A 117 -6.45 -26.29 -7.67
N ASP A 118 -6.40 -25.17 -8.39
CA ASP A 118 -7.50 -24.77 -9.28
C ASP A 118 -7.63 -25.69 -10.47
N PHE A 119 -6.51 -26.16 -11.04
CA PHE A 119 -6.55 -27.16 -12.12
C PHE A 119 -7.19 -28.45 -11.62
N GLU A 120 -6.78 -28.93 -10.45
CA GLU A 120 -7.33 -30.13 -9.84
C GLU A 120 -8.83 -29.99 -9.53
N GLU A 121 -9.28 -28.87 -8.97
CA GLU A 121 -10.71 -28.65 -8.69
C GLU A 121 -11.54 -28.56 -9.99
N HIS A 122 -11.00 -27.95 -11.05
CA HIS A 122 -11.65 -27.94 -12.38
C HIS A 122 -11.85 -29.36 -12.92
N ILE A 123 -10.81 -30.21 -12.84
CA ILE A 123 -10.85 -31.60 -13.32
C ILE A 123 -11.77 -32.47 -12.44
N LEU A 124 -11.63 -32.39 -11.12
CA LEU A 124 -12.29 -33.29 -10.18
C LEU A 124 -13.75 -32.90 -9.92
N ARG A 125 -14.08 -31.61 -10.02
CA ARG A 125 -15.38 -31.08 -9.58
C ARG A 125 -16.02 -30.10 -10.57
N GLY A 126 -15.41 -29.84 -11.73
CA GLY A 126 -15.99 -28.99 -12.76
C GLY A 126 -16.15 -27.53 -12.35
N ARG A 127 -15.34 -27.03 -11.40
CA ARG A 127 -15.43 -25.65 -10.89
C ARG A 127 -14.06 -25.11 -10.48
N CYS A 128 -13.91 -23.79 -10.46
CA CYS A 128 -12.75 -23.10 -9.90
C CYS A 128 -12.88 -22.94 -8.38
N THR A 129 -11.78 -23.05 -7.62
CA THR A 129 -11.80 -22.81 -6.16
C THR A 129 -12.08 -21.35 -5.83
N CYS A 130 -11.72 -20.44 -6.73
CA CYS A 130 -12.15 -19.04 -6.71
C CYS A 130 -11.84 -18.33 -5.38
N GLU A 131 -10.60 -18.49 -4.86
CA GLU A 131 -10.19 -18.00 -3.53
C GLU A 131 -10.56 -16.52 -3.28
N LEU A 132 -10.50 -15.67 -4.31
CA LEU A 132 -10.96 -14.28 -4.24
C LEU A 132 -12.48 -14.18 -4.38
N LYS A 133 -13.17 -14.04 -3.24
CA LYS A 133 -14.63 -13.85 -3.15
C LYS A 133 -15.10 -12.46 -3.60
N GLN A 134 -14.23 -11.44 -3.53
CA GLN A 134 -14.55 -10.04 -3.85
C GLN A 134 -14.05 -9.65 -5.24
N ALA A 135 -14.94 -9.50 -6.23
CA ALA A 135 -14.57 -9.08 -7.60
C ALA A 135 -14.79 -7.58 -7.88
N VAL A 136 -15.24 -6.79 -6.90
CA VAL A 136 -15.28 -5.32 -6.99
C VAL A 136 -13.86 -4.79 -6.73
N PRO A 137 -13.13 -4.27 -7.75
CA PRO A 137 -11.69 -4.06 -7.63
C PRO A 137 -11.27 -3.10 -6.53
N CYS A 138 -12.04 -2.02 -6.33
CA CYS A 138 -11.74 -1.02 -5.31
C CYS A 138 -11.96 -1.52 -3.87
N VAL A 139 -12.85 -2.52 -3.67
CA VAL A 139 -13.07 -3.16 -2.37
C VAL A 139 -11.99 -4.20 -2.12
N SER A 140 -11.73 -5.09 -3.10
CA SER A 140 -10.73 -6.16 -2.99
C SER A 140 -9.29 -5.65 -2.86
N LEU A 141 -8.95 -4.53 -3.50
CA LEU A 141 -7.61 -3.96 -3.41
C LEU A 141 -7.43 -3.06 -2.18
N CYS A 142 -8.52 -2.73 -1.47
CA CYS A 142 -8.43 -2.08 -0.18
C CYS A 142 -8.11 -3.13 0.89
N PRO A 143 -6.95 -3.06 1.58
CA PRO A 143 -6.61 -4.07 2.57
C PRO A 143 -7.63 -4.20 3.71
N ALA A 144 -8.32 -3.11 4.06
CA ALA A 144 -9.38 -3.12 5.08
C ALA A 144 -10.76 -3.57 4.55
N GLY A 145 -10.91 -3.72 3.23
CA GLY A 145 -12.16 -4.13 2.59
C GLY A 145 -13.26 -3.06 2.60
N VAL A 146 -12.89 -1.77 2.62
CA VAL A 146 -13.84 -0.65 2.70
C VAL A 146 -14.82 -0.66 1.53
N ASP A 147 -16.11 -0.41 1.82
CA ASP A 147 -17.18 -0.28 0.82
C ASP A 147 -17.08 1.01 -0.01
N VAL A 148 -16.13 1.01 -0.96
CA VAL A 148 -15.86 2.15 -1.85
C VAL A 148 -17.07 2.58 -2.69
N PRO A 149 -17.75 1.68 -3.42
CA PRO A 149 -18.90 2.09 -4.22
C PRO A 149 -20.04 2.68 -3.37
N GLY A 150 -20.26 2.14 -2.16
CA GLY A 150 -21.28 2.60 -1.25
C GLY A 150 -21.07 4.04 -0.80
N TYR A 151 -19.88 4.38 -0.30
CA TYR A 151 -19.65 5.75 0.18
C TYR A 151 -19.56 6.76 -0.96
N ILE A 152 -19.10 6.37 -2.16
CA ILE A 152 -19.14 7.26 -3.33
C ILE A 152 -20.59 7.57 -3.73
N ALA A 153 -21.49 6.59 -3.65
CA ALA A 153 -22.92 6.82 -3.89
C ALA A 153 -23.51 7.81 -2.87
N LEU A 154 -23.09 7.73 -1.60
CA LEU A 154 -23.53 8.67 -0.56
C LEU A 154 -22.98 10.08 -0.79
N ILE A 155 -21.72 10.22 -1.19
CA ILE A 155 -21.11 11.52 -1.53
C ILE A 155 -21.86 12.19 -2.69
N LYS A 156 -22.23 11.42 -3.71
CA LYS A 156 -23.02 11.93 -4.85
C LYS A 156 -24.34 12.58 -4.40
N GLU A 157 -25.00 12.00 -3.38
CA GLU A 157 -26.26 12.51 -2.84
C GLU A 157 -26.07 13.57 -1.73
N GLY A 158 -24.84 14.02 -1.45
CA GLY A 158 -24.55 14.99 -0.39
C GLY A 158 -24.62 14.41 1.04
N ARG A 159 -24.70 13.08 1.19
CA ARG A 159 -24.83 12.37 2.48
C ARG A 159 -23.46 12.07 3.08
N TYR A 160 -22.68 13.11 3.38
CA TYR A 160 -21.27 12.98 3.77
C TYR A 160 -21.08 12.30 5.14
N ALA A 161 -21.92 12.62 6.13
CA ALA A 161 -21.88 11.97 7.44
C ALA A 161 -22.13 10.46 7.34
N ASP A 162 -23.10 10.05 6.52
CA ASP A 162 -23.37 8.64 6.23
C ASP A 162 -22.22 7.96 5.49
N ALA A 163 -21.56 8.66 4.57
CA ALA A 163 -20.35 8.16 3.91
C ALA A 163 -19.24 7.85 4.94
N VAL A 164 -19.01 8.76 5.90
CA VAL A 164 -18.04 8.56 6.98
C VAL A 164 -18.45 7.39 7.89
N ARG A 165 -19.72 7.28 8.27
CA ARG A 165 -20.24 6.15 9.05
C ARG A 165 -20.03 4.81 8.34
N LEU A 166 -20.31 4.74 7.05
CA LEU A 166 -20.08 3.54 6.25
C LEU A 166 -18.60 3.18 6.16
N ILE A 167 -17.70 4.16 6.01
CA ILE A 167 -16.25 3.90 6.01
C ILE A 167 -15.80 3.34 7.37
N ARG A 168 -16.30 3.89 8.49
CA ARG A 168 -15.94 3.49 9.86
C ARG A 168 -16.29 2.06 10.23
N LYS A 169 -17.17 1.40 9.48
CA LYS A 169 -17.41 -0.04 9.58
C LYS A 169 -16.15 -0.84 9.31
N ASP A 170 -15.32 -0.41 8.36
CA ASP A 170 -14.13 -1.14 7.91
C ASP A 170 -12.81 -0.40 8.22
N ASN A 171 -12.86 0.92 8.38
CA ASN A 171 -11.71 1.77 8.66
C ASN A 171 -12.06 2.86 9.69
N PRO A 172 -11.57 2.78 10.94
CA PRO A 172 -11.88 3.75 11.99
C PRO A 172 -11.14 5.08 11.83
N MET A 173 -10.19 5.18 10.89
CA MET A 173 -9.42 6.38 10.61
C MET A 173 -9.64 6.88 9.17
N PRO A 174 -10.87 7.30 8.80
CA PRO A 174 -11.17 7.82 7.47
C PRO A 174 -10.39 9.08 7.10
N VAL A 175 -10.13 9.98 8.06
CA VAL A 175 -9.45 11.26 7.86
C VAL A 175 -7.98 11.06 7.54
N VAL A 176 -7.26 10.25 8.34
CA VAL A 176 -5.88 9.87 8.01
C VAL A 176 -5.81 9.24 6.62
N CYS A 177 -6.69 8.28 6.31
CA CYS A 177 -6.68 7.63 5.00
C CYS A 177 -7.15 8.52 3.84
N ALA A 178 -7.85 9.63 4.10
CA ALA A 178 -8.12 10.66 3.11
C ALA A 178 -6.86 11.44 2.75
N LEU A 179 -5.95 11.63 3.72
CA LEU A 179 -4.77 12.47 3.55
C LEU A 179 -3.51 11.72 3.14
N VAL A 180 -3.31 10.45 3.55
CA VAL A 180 -2.01 9.78 3.37
C VAL A 180 -2.06 8.40 2.72
N CYS A 181 -3.25 7.91 2.33
CA CYS A 181 -3.37 6.57 1.74
C CYS A 181 -2.79 6.52 0.33
N GLU A 182 -2.03 5.46 0.01
CA GLU A 182 -1.49 5.19 -1.34
C GLU A 182 -2.53 4.64 -2.34
N HIS A 183 -3.83 4.82 -2.04
CA HIS A 183 -4.98 4.50 -2.89
C HIS A 183 -4.86 3.23 -3.78
N PRO A 184 -4.53 2.05 -3.22
CA PRO A 184 -4.44 0.82 -4.02
C PRO A 184 -5.75 0.45 -4.71
N CYS A 185 -6.88 0.92 -4.17
CA CYS A 185 -8.23 0.78 -4.71
C CYS A 185 -8.43 1.41 -6.10
N GLU A 186 -7.57 2.35 -6.52
CA GLU A 186 -7.68 3.05 -7.81
C GLU A 186 -6.97 2.30 -8.95
N ARG A 187 -5.96 1.48 -8.62
CA ARG A 187 -5.05 0.84 -9.59
C ARG A 187 -5.75 -0.03 -10.65
N ARG A 188 -6.80 -0.74 -10.27
CA ARG A 188 -7.61 -1.59 -11.17
C ARG A 188 -9.06 -1.11 -11.26
N CYS A 189 -9.30 0.18 -11.10
CA CYS A 189 -10.64 0.72 -11.24
C CYS A 189 -11.21 0.38 -12.62
N ARG A 190 -12.42 -0.19 -12.69
CA ARG A 190 -13.04 -0.55 -13.97
C ARG A 190 -13.29 0.65 -14.88
N ARG A 191 -13.34 1.85 -14.33
CA ARG A 191 -13.52 3.09 -15.09
C ARG A 191 -12.36 3.36 -16.06
N ASN A 192 -11.17 2.79 -15.82
CA ASN A 192 -10.03 2.82 -16.75
C ASN A 192 -10.37 2.27 -18.15
N MET A 193 -11.41 1.42 -18.30
CA MET A 193 -11.87 0.96 -19.62
C MET A 193 -12.52 2.04 -20.48
N ILE A 194 -12.98 3.14 -19.86
CA ILE A 194 -13.72 4.21 -20.52
C ILE A 194 -12.84 5.45 -20.62
N ASP A 195 -12.35 5.93 -19.47
CA ASP A 195 -11.48 7.09 -19.39
C ASP A 195 -10.33 6.85 -18.39
N ASP A 196 -10.56 7.08 -17.11
CA ASP A 196 -9.55 7.08 -16.05
C ASP A 196 -10.16 6.63 -14.72
N ALA A 197 -9.34 6.24 -13.75
CA ALA A 197 -9.79 5.78 -12.45
C ALA A 197 -10.60 6.87 -11.71
N ILE A 198 -11.42 6.42 -10.77
CA ILE A 198 -12.06 7.34 -9.82
C ILE A 198 -11.01 7.81 -8.83
N ASN A 199 -10.96 9.10 -8.52
CA ASN A 199 -10.18 9.68 -7.42
C ASN A 199 -10.86 9.37 -6.09
N ILE A 200 -10.75 8.12 -5.68
CA ILE A 200 -11.35 7.54 -4.48
C ILE A 200 -10.81 8.22 -3.22
N ARG A 201 -9.49 8.48 -3.15
CA ARG A 201 -8.88 9.20 -2.02
C ARG A 201 -9.41 10.63 -1.92
N GLY A 202 -9.48 11.36 -3.03
CA GLY A 202 -9.99 12.72 -3.07
C GLY A 202 -11.47 12.82 -2.69
N LEU A 203 -12.31 11.89 -3.16
CA LEU A 203 -13.71 11.80 -2.73
C LEU A 203 -13.84 11.49 -1.24
N LYS A 204 -13.00 10.59 -0.70
CA LYS A 204 -12.96 10.32 0.74
C LYS A 204 -12.59 11.57 1.53
N ARG A 205 -11.59 12.33 1.05
CA ARG A 205 -11.18 13.61 1.64
C ARG A 205 -12.32 14.61 1.66
N TYR A 206 -12.98 14.78 0.51
CA TYR A 206 -14.15 15.65 0.40
C TYR A 206 -15.25 15.25 1.40
N ALA A 207 -15.54 13.95 1.54
CA ALA A 207 -16.53 13.47 2.49
C ALA A 207 -16.18 13.81 3.94
N VAL A 208 -14.94 13.56 4.37
CA VAL A 208 -14.54 13.82 5.77
C VAL A 208 -14.47 15.31 6.10
N GLU A 209 -14.09 16.16 5.14
CA GLU A 209 -14.04 17.62 5.33
C GLU A 209 -15.44 18.24 5.42
N ASN A 210 -16.46 17.62 4.80
CA ASN A 210 -17.83 18.15 4.75
C ASN A 210 -18.84 17.39 5.64
N ALA A 211 -18.43 16.33 6.32
CA ALA A 211 -19.32 15.51 7.15
C ALA A 211 -19.72 16.15 8.48
N GLY A 212 -19.00 17.20 8.92
CA GLY A 212 -19.13 17.73 10.27
C GLY A 212 -18.65 16.72 11.32
N ASP A 213 -19.16 16.85 12.55
CA ASP A 213 -18.87 15.88 13.61
C ASP A 213 -19.76 14.64 13.47
N VAL A 214 -19.13 13.49 13.25
CA VAL A 214 -19.83 12.22 13.07
C VAL A 214 -19.63 11.39 14.33
N THR A 215 -20.72 11.10 15.03
CA THR A 215 -20.69 10.31 16.26
C THR A 215 -20.17 8.89 15.99
N VAL A 216 -19.36 8.38 16.92
CA VAL A 216 -18.97 6.96 16.88
C VAL A 216 -20.16 6.04 17.22
N PRO A 217 -20.18 4.80 16.70
CA PRO A 217 -21.20 3.82 17.06
C PRO A 217 -21.22 3.56 18.58
N LYS A 218 -22.40 3.18 19.08
CA LYS A 218 -22.55 2.79 20.49
C LYS A 218 -21.85 1.45 20.74
N ARG A 219 -21.24 1.31 21.91
CA ARG A 219 -20.70 0.03 22.38
C ARG A 219 -21.82 -0.98 22.59
N ALA A 220 -21.51 -2.25 22.35
CA ALA A 220 -22.30 -3.39 22.80
C ALA A 220 -22.31 -3.49 24.34
N ALA A 221 -23.12 -4.41 24.86
CA ALA A 221 -23.14 -4.71 26.29
C ALA A 221 -21.75 -5.14 26.76
N SER A 222 -21.39 -4.78 27.99
CA SER A 222 -20.08 -5.16 28.54
C SER A 222 -19.93 -6.67 28.57
N THR A 223 -18.80 -7.16 28.04
CA THR A 223 -18.45 -8.58 28.04
C THR A 223 -17.77 -9.03 29.33
N GLY A 224 -17.33 -8.08 30.16
CA GLY A 224 -16.50 -8.32 31.34
C GLY A 224 -15.05 -8.74 31.03
N LYS A 225 -14.66 -8.77 29.75
CA LYS A 225 -13.31 -9.15 29.30
C LYS A 225 -12.39 -7.94 29.18
N LYS A 226 -11.12 -8.14 29.56
CA LYS A 226 -10.09 -7.09 29.53
C LYS A 226 -9.03 -7.41 28.49
N ILE A 227 -8.66 -6.42 27.69
CA ILE A 227 -7.70 -6.58 26.60
C ILE A 227 -6.62 -5.50 26.70
N ALA A 228 -5.36 -5.91 26.69
CA ALA A 228 -4.21 -5.00 26.61
C ALA A 228 -3.75 -4.85 25.17
N ILE A 229 -3.51 -3.61 24.73
CA ILE A 229 -2.92 -3.30 23.42
C ILE A 229 -1.60 -2.58 23.65
N ILE A 230 -0.53 -3.08 23.05
CA ILE A 230 0.81 -2.51 23.17
C ILE A 230 1.11 -1.72 21.90
N GLY A 231 1.13 -0.40 22.01
CA GLY A 231 1.37 0.55 20.93
C GLY A 231 0.09 1.21 20.41
N ALA A 232 0.09 2.54 20.35
CA ALA A 232 -1.03 3.36 19.90
C ALA A 232 -0.84 3.88 18.45
N GLY A 233 -0.26 3.05 17.60
CA GLY A 233 -0.21 3.28 16.16
C GLY A 233 -1.55 2.95 15.47
N PRO A 234 -1.62 3.05 14.14
CA PRO A 234 -2.85 2.75 13.39
C PRO A 234 -3.40 1.35 13.64
N SER A 235 -2.53 0.34 13.81
CA SER A 235 -2.95 -1.03 14.10
C SER A 235 -3.60 -1.15 15.48
N GLY A 236 -2.95 -0.61 16.52
CA GLY A 236 -3.45 -0.67 17.89
C GLY A 236 -4.71 0.16 18.10
N LEU A 237 -4.77 1.37 17.53
CA LEU A 237 -5.98 2.22 17.57
C LEU A 237 -7.15 1.55 16.84
N SER A 238 -6.88 0.89 15.70
CA SER A 238 -7.94 0.17 14.98
C SER A 238 -8.46 -1.04 15.75
N ALA A 239 -7.58 -1.85 16.35
CA ALA A 239 -8.00 -2.97 17.19
C ALA A 239 -8.78 -2.48 18.41
N GLY A 240 -8.28 -1.44 19.08
CA GLY A 240 -8.92 -0.87 20.26
C GLY A 240 -10.31 -0.30 19.98
N TYR A 241 -10.49 0.38 18.84
CA TYR A 241 -11.79 0.86 18.39
C TYR A 241 -12.81 -0.29 18.28
N TYR A 242 -12.49 -1.33 17.52
CA TYR A 242 -13.45 -2.42 17.28
C TYR A 242 -13.70 -3.26 18.54
N LEU A 243 -12.66 -3.62 19.29
CA LEU A 243 -12.82 -4.36 20.55
C LEU A 243 -13.66 -3.59 21.57
N SER A 244 -13.49 -2.27 21.63
CA SER A 244 -14.29 -1.39 22.48
C SER A 244 -15.76 -1.33 22.05
N LEU A 245 -16.03 -1.28 20.75
CA LEU A 245 -17.39 -1.37 20.19
C LEU A 245 -18.04 -2.73 20.48
N MET A 246 -17.27 -3.81 20.50
CA MET A 246 -17.70 -5.17 20.87
C MET A 246 -17.95 -5.34 22.37
N GLY A 247 -17.82 -4.28 23.18
CA GLY A 247 -18.15 -4.30 24.61
C GLY A 247 -17.02 -4.76 25.52
N HIS A 248 -15.82 -5.02 24.99
CA HIS A 248 -14.63 -5.34 25.79
C HIS A 248 -14.04 -4.08 26.45
N ASP A 249 -13.36 -4.28 27.57
CA ASP A 249 -12.60 -3.24 28.25
C ASP A 249 -11.16 -3.22 27.73
N VAL A 250 -10.83 -2.16 27.01
CA VAL A 250 -9.55 -2.03 26.31
C VAL A 250 -8.64 -1.02 27.01
N GLU A 251 -7.39 -1.41 27.24
CA GLU A 251 -6.33 -0.54 27.72
C GLU A 251 -5.15 -0.51 26.73
N ILE A 252 -4.75 0.67 26.28
CA ILE A 252 -3.61 0.88 25.38
C ILE A 252 -2.41 1.36 26.17
N PHE A 253 -1.26 0.71 26.00
CA PHE A 253 0.03 1.11 26.55
C PHE A 253 0.90 1.69 25.43
N GLU A 254 1.24 2.97 25.53
CA GLU A 254 2.01 3.71 24.53
C GLU A 254 3.32 4.20 25.14
N GLN A 255 4.44 3.94 24.46
CA GLN A 255 5.77 4.33 24.91
C GLN A 255 5.97 5.86 24.91
N ARG A 256 5.29 6.58 24.03
CA ARG A 256 5.45 8.03 23.86
C ARG A 256 4.35 8.83 24.54
N LYS A 257 4.57 10.14 24.60
CA LYS A 257 3.64 11.12 25.18
C LYS A 257 2.33 11.25 24.39
N HIS A 258 2.40 11.16 23.06
CA HIS A 258 1.24 11.32 22.20
C HIS A 258 0.97 10.06 21.35
N LEU A 259 -0.31 9.78 21.15
CA LEU A 259 -0.80 8.66 20.35
C LEU A 259 -0.65 8.92 18.84
N GLY A 260 -0.84 7.86 18.04
CA GLY A 260 -0.82 7.89 16.58
C GLY A 260 0.39 7.20 15.95
N GLY A 261 1.41 6.84 16.74
CA GLY A 261 2.60 6.14 16.26
C GLY A 261 3.24 6.85 15.06
N MET A 262 3.58 6.10 14.01
CA MET A 262 4.20 6.66 12.80
C MET A 262 3.33 7.70 12.06
N LEU A 263 2.02 7.76 12.29
CA LEU A 263 1.17 8.85 11.76
C LEU A 263 1.60 10.20 12.33
N ARG A 264 1.96 10.23 13.62
CA ARG A 264 2.41 11.44 14.32
C ARG A 264 3.92 11.64 14.20
N TYR A 265 4.72 10.58 14.32
CA TYR A 265 6.18 10.70 14.41
C TYR A 265 6.91 10.46 13.10
N GLY A 266 6.19 10.08 12.02
CA GLY A 266 6.77 9.81 10.71
C GLY A 266 6.24 10.71 9.60
N ILE A 267 4.94 11.01 9.61
CA ILE A 267 4.32 11.82 8.55
C ILE A 267 4.42 13.30 8.92
N PRO A 268 4.96 14.19 8.07
CA PRO A 268 5.03 15.62 8.34
C PRO A 268 3.67 16.30 8.48
N ASN A 269 3.62 17.41 9.22
CA ASN A 269 2.38 18.17 9.47
C ASN A 269 1.72 18.68 8.17
N TYR A 270 2.51 19.00 7.15
CA TYR A 270 2.00 19.50 5.86
C TYR A 270 1.25 18.43 5.05
N ARG A 271 1.41 17.14 5.35
CA ARG A 271 0.64 16.02 4.77
C ARG A 271 -0.47 15.56 5.71
N LEU A 272 -0.17 15.47 7.00
CA LEU A 272 -1.12 15.05 8.03
C LEU A 272 -1.07 16.02 9.21
N PRO A 273 -1.97 17.04 9.22
CA PRO A 273 -2.01 18.04 10.29
C PRO A 273 -2.22 17.40 11.66
N ARG A 274 -1.45 17.83 12.66
CA ARG A 274 -1.47 17.23 14.01
C ARG A 274 -2.81 17.39 14.72
N GLU A 275 -3.48 18.51 14.53
CA GLU A 275 -4.81 18.76 15.10
C GLU A 275 -5.86 17.84 14.50
N THR A 276 -5.81 17.65 13.17
CA THR A 276 -6.70 16.74 12.45
C THR A 276 -6.51 15.29 12.91
N LEU A 277 -5.25 14.85 13.06
CA LEU A 277 -4.93 13.54 13.62
C LEU A 277 -5.43 13.41 15.06
N GLN A 278 -5.26 14.44 15.90
CA GLN A 278 -5.70 14.38 17.29
C GLN A 278 -7.22 14.25 17.40
N LYS A 279 -7.99 15.03 16.62
CA LYS A 279 -9.46 14.92 16.57
C LYS A 279 -9.93 13.51 16.20
N GLU A 280 -9.28 12.87 15.24
CA GLU A 280 -9.62 11.50 14.85
C GLU A 280 -9.27 10.48 15.94
N ILE A 281 -8.13 10.64 16.62
CA ILE A 281 -7.76 9.81 17.78
C ILE A 281 -8.78 10.00 18.92
N ASP A 282 -9.16 11.24 19.23
CA ASP A 282 -10.11 11.56 20.29
C ASP A 282 -11.48 10.92 20.00
N SER A 283 -11.90 10.91 18.73
CA SER A 283 -13.09 10.19 18.28
C SER A 283 -12.98 8.69 18.58
N ILE A 284 -11.83 8.06 18.35
CA ILE A 284 -11.60 6.65 18.70
C ILE A 284 -11.63 6.45 20.22
N LEU A 285 -10.97 7.30 20.99
CA LEU A 285 -10.93 7.18 22.45
C LEU A 285 -12.30 7.39 23.10
N SER A 286 -13.19 8.15 22.45
CA SER A 286 -14.56 8.37 22.92
C SER A 286 -15.39 7.07 23.04
N THR A 287 -14.94 5.96 22.45
CA THR A 287 -15.55 4.64 22.67
C THR A 287 -15.26 4.08 24.07
N GLY A 288 -14.46 4.74 24.90
CA GLY A 288 -14.18 4.34 26.29
C GLY A 288 -12.88 3.54 26.46
N ILE A 289 -11.94 3.69 25.52
CA ILE A 289 -10.60 3.09 25.60
C ILE A 289 -9.79 3.84 26.67
N LYS A 290 -9.13 3.10 27.56
CA LYS A 290 -8.18 3.69 28.51
C LYS A 290 -6.78 3.71 27.91
N VAL A 291 -6.01 4.74 28.22
CA VAL A 291 -4.69 4.94 27.64
C VAL A 291 -3.68 5.24 28.73
N HIS A 292 -2.55 4.55 28.68
CA HIS A 292 -1.37 4.76 29.51
C HIS A 292 -0.21 5.16 28.60
N THR A 293 0.11 6.45 28.57
CA THR A 293 1.23 7.00 27.79
C THR A 293 2.53 6.96 28.59
N GLU A 294 3.66 7.07 27.90
CA GLU A 294 5.00 7.04 28.51
C GLU A 294 5.29 5.72 29.24
N VAL A 295 4.70 4.62 28.76
CA VAL A 295 4.89 3.26 29.30
C VAL A 295 5.52 2.36 28.26
N SER A 296 6.73 1.89 28.51
CA SER A 296 7.46 0.96 27.65
C SER A 296 7.32 -0.48 28.16
N VAL A 297 6.53 -1.29 27.46
CA VAL A 297 6.41 -2.73 27.76
C VAL A 297 7.76 -3.43 27.50
N GLY A 298 8.17 -4.29 28.44
CA GLY A 298 9.49 -4.91 28.52
C GLY A 298 10.53 -4.10 29.30
N LYS A 299 10.20 -2.87 29.75
CA LYS A 299 11.04 -2.07 30.66
C LYS A 299 10.27 -1.65 31.91
N ASP A 300 9.12 -0.99 31.73
CA ASP A 300 8.31 -0.46 32.82
C ASP A 300 7.23 -1.45 33.29
N ILE A 301 6.71 -2.26 32.38
CA ILE A 301 5.74 -3.34 32.64
C ILE A 301 6.19 -4.58 31.87
N SER A 302 6.17 -5.76 32.50
CA SER A 302 6.53 -7.03 31.85
C SER A 302 5.37 -7.62 31.03
N LEU A 303 5.68 -8.52 30.10
CA LEU A 303 4.65 -9.23 29.33
C LEU A 303 3.88 -10.24 30.21
N GLU A 304 4.52 -10.80 31.24
CA GLU A 304 3.89 -11.65 32.24
C GLU A 304 2.80 -10.89 33.02
N GLU A 305 3.09 -9.67 33.45
CA GLU A 305 2.11 -8.84 34.16
C GLU A 305 0.89 -8.54 33.30
N LEU A 306 1.09 -8.31 31.99
CA LEU A 306 -0.01 -8.12 31.06
C LEU A 306 -0.81 -9.41 30.87
N ARG A 307 -0.13 -10.56 30.81
CA ARG A 307 -0.77 -11.87 30.71
C ARG A 307 -1.64 -12.21 31.93
N ASP A 308 -1.21 -11.82 33.13
CA ASP A 308 -1.94 -12.11 34.36
C ASP A 308 -3.15 -11.17 34.58
N LYS A 309 -3.08 -9.94 34.06
CA LYS A 309 -4.12 -8.90 34.28
C LYS A 309 -5.19 -8.84 33.19
N PHE A 310 -4.92 -9.38 32.00
CA PHE A 310 -5.77 -9.25 30.82
C PHE A 310 -6.09 -10.62 30.21
N ASP A 311 -7.29 -10.78 29.66
CA ASP A 311 -7.73 -12.02 29.00
C ASP A 311 -7.05 -12.21 27.63
N ALA A 312 -6.61 -11.12 26.99
CA ALA A 312 -5.87 -11.13 25.73
C ALA A 312 -4.92 -9.94 25.60
N VAL A 313 -3.83 -10.13 24.85
CA VAL A 313 -2.81 -9.10 24.58
C VAL A 313 -2.58 -8.96 23.09
N TYR A 314 -2.62 -7.73 22.57
CA TYR A 314 -2.32 -7.40 21.18
C TYR A 314 -1.05 -6.55 21.05
N ILE A 315 -0.04 -7.06 20.35
CA ILE A 315 1.24 -6.40 20.11
C ILE A 315 1.19 -5.62 18.79
N ALA A 316 1.23 -4.29 18.87
CA ALA A 316 1.10 -3.35 17.76
C ALA A 316 2.21 -2.28 17.77
N ILE A 317 3.43 -2.67 18.16
CA ILE A 317 4.58 -1.78 18.40
C ILE A 317 5.19 -1.17 17.11
N GLY A 318 4.74 -1.58 15.94
CA GLY A 318 5.24 -1.07 14.66
C GLY A 318 6.75 -1.29 14.41
N ALA A 319 7.33 -0.49 13.51
CA ALA A 319 8.75 -0.55 13.13
C ALA A 319 9.44 0.80 13.41
N HIS A 320 9.94 0.98 14.63
CA HIS A 320 10.52 2.25 15.10
C HIS A 320 12.05 2.33 15.05
N ILE A 321 12.75 1.23 14.76
CA ILE A 321 14.21 1.20 14.67
C ILE A 321 14.64 1.72 13.29
N ASP A 322 15.67 2.56 13.25
CA ASP A 322 16.34 2.97 12.03
C ASP A 322 17.31 1.90 11.53
N LYS A 323 17.24 1.53 10.25
CA LYS A 323 18.29 0.72 9.63
C LYS A 323 19.47 1.62 9.31
N LYS A 324 20.65 1.29 9.84
CA LYS A 324 21.89 2.03 9.57
C LYS A 324 22.56 1.51 8.29
N ILE A 325 23.08 2.42 7.48
CA ILE A 325 24.05 2.08 6.44
C ILE A 325 25.43 2.20 7.06
N ASN A 326 26.29 1.20 6.86
CA ASN A 326 27.69 1.33 7.20
C ASN A 326 28.40 2.13 6.09
N LEU A 327 28.66 3.41 6.34
CA LEU A 327 29.35 4.33 5.42
C LEU A 327 30.78 4.69 5.88
N GLY A 328 31.33 3.92 6.82
CA GLY A 328 32.67 4.08 7.37
C GLY A 328 32.72 3.93 8.91
N ASP A 329 33.92 4.06 9.47
CA ASP A 329 34.18 3.82 10.89
C ASP A 329 33.82 5.04 11.77
N GLY A 330 33.22 4.77 12.94
CA GLY A 330 33.02 5.73 14.04
C GLY A 330 31.75 6.61 13.97
N GLU A 331 31.43 7.26 15.09
CA GLU A 331 30.36 8.26 15.15
C GLU A 331 30.72 9.48 14.27
N THR A 332 29.81 9.86 13.38
CA THR A 332 30.00 10.98 12.46
C THR A 332 28.97 12.06 12.77
N LYS A 333 29.43 13.27 13.09
CA LYS A 333 28.54 14.40 13.36
C LYS A 333 27.92 14.89 12.05
N GLY A 334 26.62 15.17 12.09
CA GLY A 334 25.84 15.56 10.90
C GLY A 334 25.18 14.39 10.17
N MET A 335 25.39 13.14 10.58
CA MET A 335 24.63 12.00 10.07
C MET A 335 23.41 11.72 10.96
N ILE A 336 22.21 11.79 10.40
CA ILE A 336 20.96 11.56 11.11
C ILE A 336 20.07 10.57 10.36
N SER A 337 19.21 9.85 11.07
CA SER A 337 18.17 9.04 10.43
C SER A 337 16.99 9.90 10.01
N ALA A 338 16.36 9.60 8.88
CA ALA A 338 15.08 10.22 8.51
C ALA A 338 14.01 10.02 9.58
N VAL A 339 13.98 8.84 10.21
CA VAL A 339 13.04 8.54 11.31
C VAL A 339 13.32 9.46 12.50
N GLU A 340 14.59 9.69 12.84
CA GLU A 340 14.96 10.59 13.94
C GLU A 340 14.57 12.04 13.64
N LEU A 341 14.86 12.53 12.43
CA LEU A 341 14.50 13.88 11.99
C LEU A 341 12.99 14.12 12.07
N LEU A 342 12.21 13.23 11.45
CA LEU A 342 10.76 13.33 11.40
C LEU A 342 10.12 13.16 12.77
N ARG A 343 10.71 12.30 13.62
CA ARG A 343 10.29 12.12 15.01
C ARG A 343 10.54 13.37 15.84
N LYS A 344 11.71 14.01 15.74
CA LYS A 344 11.98 15.30 16.41
C LYS A 344 10.96 16.36 16.01
N SER A 345 10.62 16.43 14.72
CA SER A 345 9.53 17.30 14.24
C SER A 345 8.18 16.92 14.86
N GLY A 346 7.86 15.62 14.97
CA GLY A 346 6.65 15.13 15.64
C GLY A 346 6.58 15.41 17.15
N ASP A 347 7.73 15.45 17.81
CA ASP A 347 7.91 15.80 19.23
C ASP A 347 7.99 17.33 19.46
N ASN A 348 7.82 18.15 18.40
CA ASN A 348 8.00 19.61 18.40
C ASN A 348 9.40 20.06 18.88
N ILE A 349 10.41 19.21 18.65
CA ILE A 349 11.80 19.53 18.93
C ILE A 349 12.35 20.29 17.70
N PRO A 350 12.82 21.54 17.86
CA PRO A 350 13.32 22.32 16.75
C PRO A 350 14.57 21.68 16.15
N VAL A 351 14.59 21.51 14.83
CA VAL A 351 15.76 21.09 14.07
C VAL A 351 16.11 22.21 13.10
N ASN A 352 17.30 22.77 13.20
CA ASN A 352 17.73 23.85 12.31
C ASN A 352 18.66 23.30 11.21
N LEU A 353 18.24 23.45 9.96
CA LEU A 353 19.02 23.13 8.75
C LEU A 353 19.36 24.38 7.93
N GLU A 354 19.14 25.58 8.48
CA GLU A 354 19.39 26.85 7.83
C GLU A 354 20.81 26.95 7.27
N GLY A 355 20.89 27.27 5.97
CA GLY A 355 22.17 27.47 5.27
C GLY A 355 22.93 26.18 4.93
N LYS A 356 22.47 25.01 5.39
CA LYS A 356 23.16 23.72 5.22
C LYS A 356 22.85 23.06 3.88
N ASN A 357 23.83 22.37 3.32
CA ASN A 357 23.68 21.43 2.21
C ASN A 357 23.30 20.05 2.78
N VAL A 358 22.14 19.54 2.39
CA VAL A 358 21.56 18.30 2.92
C VAL A 358 21.51 17.23 1.84
N VAL A 359 22.04 16.04 2.13
CA VAL A 359 21.89 14.87 1.27
C VAL A 359 20.97 13.86 1.94
N VAL A 360 19.99 13.33 1.20
CA VAL A 360 19.04 12.30 1.66
C VAL A 360 19.28 11.03 0.87
N ILE A 361 19.60 9.92 1.55
CA ILE A 361 19.77 8.61 0.92
C ILE A 361 18.47 7.82 1.00
N GLY A 362 17.84 7.55 -0.14
CA GLY A 362 16.65 6.71 -0.23
C GLY A 362 15.69 7.12 -1.36
N GLY A 363 14.72 6.26 -1.64
CA GLY A 363 13.72 6.48 -2.69
C GLY A 363 12.28 6.08 -2.30
N GLY A 364 12.00 6.00 -0.99
CA GLY A 364 10.65 5.72 -0.46
C GLY A 364 9.99 6.98 0.11
N ASN A 365 8.72 6.86 0.51
CA ASN A 365 7.93 8.00 1.04
C ASN A 365 8.64 8.71 2.22
N VAL A 366 9.25 7.96 3.14
CA VAL A 366 10.04 8.52 4.25
C VAL A 366 11.22 9.38 3.77
N ALA A 367 11.86 9.00 2.66
CA ALA A 367 12.95 9.78 2.08
C ALA A 367 12.42 11.10 1.48
N MET A 368 11.27 11.05 0.79
CA MET A 368 10.64 12.25 0.24
C MET A 368 10.17 13.17 1.36
N ASP A 369 9.52 12.63 2.40
CA ASP A 369 9.07 13.39 3.57
C ASP A 369 10.24 14.10 4.26
N ALA A 370 11.38 13.41 4.42
CA ALA A 370 12.58 13.99 5.01
C ALA A 370 13.22 15.05 4.13
N ALA A 371 13.31 14.84 2.81
CA ALA A 371 13.86 15.81 1.87
C ALA A 371 13.02 17.10 1.83
N ARG A 372 11.71 16.96 1.67
CA ARG A 372 10.74 18.07 1.65
C ARG A 372 10.67 18.81 2.99
N SER A 373 10.85 18.08 4.11
CA SER A 373 10.98 18.71 5.43
C SER A 373 12.29 19.47 5.56
N ALA A 374 13.40 18.95 5.02
CA ALA A 374 14.69 19.64 5.07
C ALA A 374 14.64 20.99 4.34
N VAL A 375 13.96 21.08 3.20
CA VAL A 375 13.71 22.35 2.49
C VAL A 375 13.02 23.36 3.42
N ARG A 376 11.95 22.95 4.10
CA ARG A 376 11.18 23.80 5.03
C ARG A 376 11.94 24.20 6.29
N LEU A 377 12.95 23.42 6.67
CA LEU A 377 13.84 23.73 7.79
C LEU A 377 15.00 24.66 7.40
N GLY A 378 14.97 25.26 6.19
CA GLY A 378 15.91 26.28 5.74
C GLY A 378 17.16 25.75 5.03
N ALA A 379 17.19 24.47 4.64
CA ALA A 379 18.31 23.91 3.91
C ALA A 379 18.60 24.73 2.63
N LYS A 380 19.87 25.08 2.43
CA LYS A 380 20.32 25.84 1.25
C LYS A 380 20.18 25.02 -0.04
N LYS A 381 20.49 23.73 0.06
CA LYS A 381 20.41 22.76 -1.03
C LYS A 381 20.00 21.41 -0.47
N VAL A 382 19.07 20.73 -1.12
CA VAL A 382 18.67 19.36 -0.78
C VAL A 382 18.88 18.45 -1.98
N SER A 383 19.62 17.37 -1.79
CA SER A 383 19.91 16.39 -2.83
C SER A 383 19.46 15.00 -2.38
N ILE A 384 18.76 14.27 -3.23
CA ILE A 384 18.27 12.91 -2.99
C ILE A 384 19.16 11.95 -3.76
N VAL A 385 19.80 11.01 -3.08
CA VAL A 385 20.65 9.98 -3.67
C VAL A 385 19.90 8.65 -3.68
N TYR A 386 19.68 8.10 -4.87
CA TYR A 386 19.01 6.82 -5.06
C TYR A 386 19.79 5.90 -5.99
N ARG A 387 20.00 4.67 -5.52
CA ARG A 387 20.81 3.65 -6.22
C ARG A 387 20.16 3.05 -7.48
N ARG A 388 18.92 3.37 -7.79
CA ARG A 388 18.23 2.92 -9.02
C ARG A 388 17.69 4.13 -9.78
N ARG A 389 17.00 3.89 -10.90
CA ARG A 389 16.38 4.95 -11.69
C ARG A 389 15.26 5.63 -10.90
N LYS A 390 14.96 6.90 -11.21
CA LYS A 390 13.81 7.63 -10.66
C LYS A 390 12.49 6.84 -10.78
N VAL A 391 12.26 6.19 -11.92
CA VAL A 391 11.06 5.37 -12.16
C VAL A 391 10.97 4.10 -11.30
N ASP A 392 12.08 3.68 -10.70
CA ASP A 392 12.14 2.52 -9.79
C ASP A 392 12.03 2.93 -8.31
N MET A 393 11.76 4.21 -8.01
CA MET A 393 11.51 4.68 -6.65
C MET A 393 10.24 4.02 -6.09
N THR A 394 10.25 3.72 -4.79
CA THR A 394 9.08 3.14 -4.11
C THR A 394 8.13 4.19 -3.54
N ALA A 395 8.55 5.47 -3.52
CA ALA A 395 7.69 6.58 -3.17
C ALA A 395 6.57 6.75 -4.20
N MET A 396 5.47 7.38 -3.77
CA MET A 396 4.40 7.75 -4.70
C MET A 396 4.94 8.75 -5.75
N PRO A 397 4.59 8.63 -7.03
CA PRO A 397 5.04 9.54 -8.07
C PRO A 397 4.81 11.01 -7.73
N GLU A 398 3.66 11.32 -7.13
CA GLU A 398 3.25 12.66 -6.72
C GLU A 398 4.19 13.23 -5.63
N GLU A 399 4.71 12.39 -4.73
CA GLU A 399 5.67 12.81 -3.70
C GLU A 399 7.05 13.08 -4.28
N VAL A 400 7.47 12.29 -5.28
CA VAL A 400 8.74 12.51 -6.00
C VAL A 400 8.67 13.79 -6.83
N GLU A 401 7.56 14.01 -7.55
CA GLU A 401 7.31 15.23 -8.32
C GLU A 401 7.21 16.45 -7.40
N GLY A 402 6.52 16.32 -6.27
CA GLY A 402 6.41 17.36 -5.26
C GLY A 402 7.76 17.76 -4.67
N ALA A 403 8.65 16.80 -4.39
CA ALA A 403 10.01 17.09 -3.93
C ALA A 403 10.85 17.84 -4.98
N ILE A 404 10.76 17.43 -6.25
CA ILE A 404 11.46 18.11 -7.36
C ILE A 404 10.92 19.54 -7.54
N ALA A 405 9.60 19.72 -7.50
CA ALA A 405 8.96 21.03 -7.62
C ALA A 405 9.36 21.99 -6.46
N GLU A 406 9.66 21.44 -5.27
CA GLU A 406 10.16 22.19 -4.11
C GLU A 406 11.67 22.48 -4.17
N GLY A 407 12.37 22.05 -5.23
CA GLY A 407 13.78 22.34 -5.46
C GLY A 407 14.77 21.25 -5.05
N CYS A 408 14.30 20.04 -4.71
CA CYS A 408 15.19 18.90 -4.44
C CYS A 408 15.84 18.38 -5.73
N GLU A 409 17.17 18.22 -5.72
CA GLU A 409 17.91 17.60 -6.82
C GLU A 409 17.92 16.07 -6.66
N VAL A 410 17.58 15.31 -7.70
CA VAL A 410 17.55 13.84 -7.66
C VAL A 410 18.76 13.27 -8.39
N PHE A 411 19.63 12.60 -7.66
CA PHE A 411 20.73 11.77 -8.15
C PHE A 411 20.28 10.31 -8.20
N ASP A 412 19.66 9.91 -9.30
CA ASP A 412 19.30 8.51 -9.55
C ASP A 412 20.45 7.74 -10.23
N LEU A 413 20.51 6.42 -10.00
CA LEU A 413 21.67 5.58 -10.33
C LEU A 413 22.97 5.97 -9.59
N TYR A 414 22.87 6.33 -8.31
CA TYR A 414 24.03 6.57 -7.44
C TYR A 414 23.92 5.77 -6.16
N THR A 415 24.94 4.95 -5.88
CA THR A 415 25.06 4.22 -4.61
C THR A 415 25.92 5.04 -3.64
N PRO A 416 25.48 5.24 -2.39
CA PRO A 416 26.30 5.93 -1.39
C PRO A 416 27.57 5.11 -1.10
N GLY A 417 28.73 5.77 -1.16
CA GLY A 417 30.04 5.19 -0.88
C GLY A 417 30.57 5.69 0.46
N LYS A 418 31.66 6.46 0.44
CA LYS A 418 32.36 6.94 1.64
C LYS A 418 31.84 8.30 2.10
N VAL A 419 31.75 8.50 3.41
CA VAL A 419 31.55 9.83 4.01
C VAL A 419 32.90 10.51 4.27
N GLU A 420 33.05 11.74 3.79
CA GLU A 420 34.19 12.62 4.04
C GLU A 420 33.94 13.46 5.30
N LYS A 421 34.97 13.62 6.13
CA LYS A 421 34.89 14.29 7.44
C LYS A 421 36.00 15.31 7.60
N ASP A 422 35.74 16.35 8.39
CA ASP A 422 36.76 17.28 8.87
C ASP A 422 37.53 16.70 10.09
N GLU A 423 38.51 17.46 10.58
CA GLU A 423 39.32 17.11 11.78
C GLU A 423 38.48 16.96 13.06
N ASN A 424 37.27 17.53 13.09
CA ASN A 424 36.34 17.51 14.23
C ASN A 424 35.26 16.42 14.11
N ASN A 425 35.37 15.53 13.12
CA ASN A 425 34.41 14.49 12.74
C ASN A 425 33.05 15.00 12.24
N ASN A 426 32.97 16.24 11.75
CA ASN A 426 31.80 16.74 11.03
C ASN A 426 31.85 16.29 9.57
N ILE A 427 30.70 15.92 9.01
CA ILE A 427 30.59 15.62 7.58
C ILE A 427 30.88 16.86 6.73
N THR A 428 31.62 16.67 5.64
CA THR A 428 31.89 17.70 4.62
C THR A 428 31.39 17.30 3.23
N ALA A 429 31.33 16.00 2.94
CA ALA A 429 30.83 15.48 1.68
C ALA A 429 30.42 14.00 1.75
N LEU A 430 29.57 13.58 0.82
CA LEU A 430 29.27 12.18 0.50
C LEU A 430 29.89 11.84 -0.86
N TRP A 431 30.72 10.80 -0.88
CA TRP A 431 31.17 10.20 -2.13
C TRP A 431 30.13 9.18 -2.61
N VAL A 432 29.70 9.31 -3.85
CA VAL A 432 28.72 8.42 -4.47
C VAL A 432 29.32 7.71 -5.68
N GLN A 433 29.06 6.42 -5.81
CA GLN A 433 29.50 5.62 -6.96
C GLN A 433 28.38 5.62 -8.02
N PRO A 434 28.62 6.16 -9.24
CA PRO A 434 27.68 6.04 -10.33
C PRO A 434 27.39 4.57 -10.67
N GLN A 435 26.14 4.27 -11.01
CA GLN A 435 25.65 2.92 -11.28
C GLN A 435 25.19 2.76 -12.73
N ILE A 436 25.36 1.56 -13.28
CA ILE A 436 24.68 1.10 -14.49
C ILE A 436 23.50 0.18 -14.12
N ILE A 437 22.52 0.13 -15.03
CA ILE A 437 21.33 -0.68 -14.89
C ILE A 437 21.68 -2.15 -15.20
N GLY A 438 21.54 -3.02 -14.21
CA GLY A 438 21.73 -4.47 -14.36
C GLY A 438 20.44 -5.22 -14.70
N LYS A 439 20.54 -6.56 -14.65
CA LYS A 439 19.41 -7.47 -14.90
C LYS A 439 18.29 -7.25 -13.88
N ILE A 440 17.06 -7.57 -14.28
CA ILE A 440 15.91 -7.58 -13.38
C ILE A 440 16.03 -8.78 -12.44
N SER A 441 15.94 -8.52 -11.13
CA SER A 441 15.83 -9.53 -10.08
C SER A 441 14.74 -9.12 -9.11
N LYS A 442 13.85 -10.06 -8.76
CA LYS A 442 12.68 -9.80 -7.89
C LYS A 442 11.85 -8.58 -8.35
N GLY A 443 11.62 -8.48 -9.66
CA GLY A 443 10.77 -7.44 -10.26
C GLY A 443 11.40 -6.05 -10.42
N ARG A 444 12.67 -5.84 -10.05
CA ARG A 444 13.37 -4.55 -10.26
C ARG A 444 14.79 -4.73 -10.79
N PRO A 445 15.33 -3.74 -11.53
CA PRO A 445 16.73 -3.78 -11.94
C PRO A 445 17.68 -3.80 -10.75
N VAL A 446 18.71 -4.65 -10.82
CA VAL A 446 19.84 -4.65 -9.90
C VAL A 446 20.81 -3.55 -10.33
N PRO A 447 21.25 -2.63 -9.45
CA PRO A 447 22.29 -1.68 -9.78
C PRO A 447 23.67 -2.35 -9.74
N ASN A 448 24.55 -1.99 -10.68
CA ASN A 448 25.96 -2.38 -10.69
C ASN A 448 26.83 -1.13 -10.78
N ASP A 449 28.04 -1.19 -10.26
CA ASP A 449 28.98 -0.07 -10.37
C ASP A 449 29.32 0.22 -11.84
N ALA A 450 29.28 1.51 -12.19
CA ALA A 450 29.77 2.00 -13.47
C ALA A 450 31.30 2.12 -13.45
N SER A 451 31.95 1.95 -14.60
CA SER A 451 33.40 2.13 -14.78
C SER A 451 33.81 3.61 -14.85
N VAL A 452 33.30 4.41 -13.91
CA VAL A 452 33.64 5.83 -13.75
C VAL A 452 33.95 6.09 -12.28
N GLU A 453 34.75 7.12 -12.03
CA GLU A 453 35.14 7.46 -10.66
C GLU A 453 33.96 7.94 -9.82
N ALA A 454 34.08 7.74 -8.51
CA ALA A 454 33.10 8.23 -7.55
C ALA A 454 33.03 9.77 -7.59
N ILE A 455 31.82 10.30 -7.47
CA ILE A 455 31.57 11.74 -7.48
C ILE A 455 31.44 12.23 -6.05
N ARG A 456 32.06 13.38 -5.76
CA ARG A 456 31.96 14.05 -4.46
C ARG A 456 30.76 15.00 -4.45
N ILE A 457 29.82 14.78 -3.52
CA ILE A 457 28.68 15.67 -3.27
C ILE A 457 28.89 16.36 -1.92
N GLU A 458 29.04 17.68 -1.93
CA GLU A 458 29.19 18.48 -0.72
C GLU A 458 27.93 18.46 0.14
N CYS A 459 28.10 18.18 1.44
CA CYS A 459 27.00 18.19 2.39
C CYS A 459 27.48 18.40 3.83
N ASP A 460 26.68 19.15 4.58
CA ASP A 460 26.87 19.39 6.02
C ASP A 460 25.98 18.46 6.86
N VAL A 461 24.95 17.88 6.24
CA VAL A 461 24.03 16.93 6.87
C VAL A 461 23.71 15.79 5.92
N LEU A 462 23.82 14.57 6.41
CA LEU A 462 23.43 13.36 5.70
C LEU A 462 22.25 12.68 6.41
N ILE A 463 21.12 12.57 5.71
CA ILE A 463 19.91 11.93 6.19
C ILE A 463 19.81 10.53 5.57
N THR A 464 19.78 9.49 6.41
CA THR A 464 19.64 8.10 5.94
C THR A 464 18.17 7.63 6.03
N ALA A 465 17.61 7.15 4.92
CA ALA A 465 16.24 6.69 4.80
C ALA A 465 16.17 5.29 4.14
N VAL A 466 17.01 4.36 4.59
CA VAL A 466 17.13 3.00 4.00
C VAL A 466 16.20 1.95 4.61
N GLY A 467 15.27 2.37 5.46
CA GLY A 467 14.20 1.55 5.99
C GLY A 467 14.16 1.52 7.51
N GLN A 468 13.17 0.81 8.01
CA GLN A 468 12.86 0.70 9.43
C GLN A 468 12.93 -0.77 9.88
N GLY A 469 13.11 -0.98 11.18
CA GLY A 469 13.14 -2.28 11.84
C GLY A 469 12.26 -2.30 13.09
N VAL A 470 12.02 -3.49 13.61
CA VAL A 470 11.14 -3.75 14.76
C VAL A 470 12.00 -4.00 16.00
N GLU A 471 11.60 -3.46 17.15
CA GLU A 471 12.24 -3.76 18.44
C GLU A 471 11.77 -5.11 19.00
N SER A 472 12.09 -6.19 18.28
CA SER A 472 11.59 -7.54 18.57
C SER A 472 12.35 -8.24 19.71
N LYS A 473 13.59 -7.85 19.99
CA LYS A 473 14.48 -8.52 20.96
C LYS A 473 13.92 -8.55 22.38
N SER A 474 13.22 -7.50 22.78
CA SER A 474 12.61 -7.45 24.12
C SER A 474 11.52 -8.50 24.23
N PHE A 475 10.67 -8.65 23.20
CA PHE A 475 9.56 -9.61 23.15
C PHE A 475 10.05 -11.07 23.03
N GLU A 476 11.13 -11.29 22.26
CA GLU A 476 11.75 -12.61 22.12
C GLU A 476 12.22 -13.19 23.45
N LYS A 477 12.79 -12.35 24.34
CA LYS A 477 13.20 -12.77 25.70
C LYS A 477 12.03 -13.27 26.56
N TYR A 478 10.81 -12.86 26.23
CA TYR A 478 9.58 -13.24 26.92
C TYR A 478 8.82 -14.36 26.19
N GLY A 479 9.48 -15.06 25.25
CA GLY A 479 8.92 -16.24 24.58
C GLY A 479 8.04 -15.93 23.37
N ILE A 480 8.00 -14.69 22.88
CA ILE A 480 7.31 -14.35 21.62
C ILE A 480 8.20 -14.75 20.43
N PRO A 481 7.73 -15.60 19.50
CA PRO A 481 8.51 -16.02 18.35
C PRO A 481 8.82 -14.87 17.40
N VAL A 482 10.07 -14.84 16.91
CA VAL A 482 10.57 -13.81 15.99
C VAL A 482 11.25 -14.49 14.81
N VAL A 483 10.89 -14.08 13.59
CA VAL A 483 11.44 -14.64 12.35
C VAL A 483 11.89 -13.47 11.48
N TRP A 484 13.15 -13.46 11.04
CA TRP A 484 13.77 -12.34 10.29
C TRP A 484 13.70 -10.96 10.98
N GLY A 485 13.65 -10.93 12.32
CA GLY A 485 13.61 -9.70 13.10
C GLY A 485 12.23 -9.01 13.18
N VAL A 486 11.15 -9.71 12.79
CA VAL A 486 9.75 -9.31 13.01
C VAL A 486 9.05 -10.38 13.85
N ILE A 487 7.95 -10.03 14.52
CA ILE A 487 7.16 -10.98 15.31
C ILE A 487 6.48 -11.97 14.36
N ASP A 488 6.58 -13.26 14.66
CA ASP A 488 5.92 -14.32 13.89
C ASP A 488 4.47 -14.47 14.33
N ALA A 489 3.55 -14.07 13.46
CA ALA A 489 2.12 -14.17 13.68
C ALA A 489 1.44 -14.82 12.47
N LEU A 490 0.36 -15.54 12.74
CA LEU A 490 -0.48 -16.21 11.77
C LEU A 490 -1.32 -15.19 10.99
N GLU A 491 -1.93 -15.60 9.88
CA GLU A 491 -2.77 -14.72 9.03
C GLU A 491 -3.95 -14.09 9.79
N TRP A 492 -4.45 -14.78 10.81
CA TRP A 492 -5.51 -14.30 11.72
C TRP A 492 -4.96 -13.50 12.92
N SER A 493 -3.69 -13.06 12.86
CA SER A 493 -2.97 -12.26 13.86
C SER A 493 -2.57 -12.96 15.16
N GLY A 494 -2.89 -14.25 15.36
CA GLY A 494 -2.44 -14.99 16.54
C GLY A 494 -0.94 -15.25 16.54
N VAL A 495 -0.32 -15.16 17.72
CA VAL A 495 1.09 -15.54 17.92
C VAL A 495 1.17 -17.05 18.09
N ARG A 496 2.01 -17.69 17.28
CA ARG A 496 2.17 -19.16 17.29
C ARG A 496 2.66 -19.63 18.66
N ASP A 497 2.04 -20.68 19.19
CA ASP A 497 2.39 -21.33 20.47
C ASP A 497 2.32 -20.43 21.72
N VAL A 498 1.71 -19.24 21.61
CA VAL A 498 1.49 -18.32 22.74
C VAL A 498 0.00 -17.95 22.84
N PRO A 499 -0.84 -18.78 23.50
CA PRO A 499 -2.28 -18.52 23.61
C PRO A 499 -2.60 -17.18 24.29
N GLY A 500 -3.61 -16.49 23.76
CA GLY A 500 -4.02 -15.17 24.25
C GLY A 500 -3.18 -14.00 23.73
N PHE A 501 -2.11 -14.27 22.96
CA PHE A 501 -1.28 -13.24 22.34
C PHE A 501 -1.56 -13.12 20.84
N TYR A 502 -1.66 -11.87 20.40
CA TYR A 502 -1.89 -11.49 19.02
C TYR A 502 -0.86 -10.42 18.63
N ALA A 503 -0.52 -10.32 17.35
CA ALA A 503 0.35 -9.27 16.84
C ALA A 503 -0.07 -8.83 15.43
N GLY A 504 0.14 -7.56 15.10
CA GLY A 504 -0.23 -7.05 13.79
C GLY A 504 0.34 -5.67 13.45
N GLY A 505 0.22 -5.30 12.18
CA GLY A 505 0.81 -4.08 11.63
C GLY A 505 2.28 -4.27 11.25
N ASP A 506 3.07 -3.20 11.33
CA ASP A 506 4.45 -3.20 10.84
C ASP A 506 5.38 -4.10 11.66
N CYS A 507 5.00 -4.46 12.89
CA CYS A 507 5.81 -5.37 13.73
C CYS A 507 5.74 -6.84 13.27
N VAL A 508 4.79 -7.19 12.39
CA VAL A 508 4.65 -8.52 11.78
C VAL A 508 5.02 -8.46 10.30
N SER A 509 4.45 -7.52 9.55
CA SER A 509 4.65 -7.46 8.09
C SER A 509 5.94 -6.74 7.66
N GLY A 510 6.64 -6.09 8.59
CA GLY A 510 7.61 -5.05 8.28
C GLY A 510 6.93 -3.74 7.86
N PRO A 511 7.71 -2.68 7.57
CA PRO A 511 7.15 -1.37 7.21
C PRO A 511 6.25 -1.46 5.98
N ALA A 512 4.97 -1.11 6.14
CA ALA A 512 3.97 -1.21 5.09
C ALA A 512 3.17 0.11 4.96
N THR A 513 1.89 0.02 4.60
CA THR A 513 1.01 1.18 4.41
C THR A 513 0.03 1.31 5.58
N VAL A 514 -0.42 2.53 5.85
CA VAL A 514 -1.36 2.83 6.95
C VAL A 514 -2.62 1.95 6.88
N ILE A 515 -3.19 1.78 5.69
CA ILE A 515 -4.41 0.98 5.52
C ILE A 515 -4.19 -0.52 5.79
N ARG A 516 -2.97 -1.05 5.60
CA ARG A 516 -2.63 -2.43 5.97
C ARG A 516 -2.53 -2.60 7.48
N ALA A 517 -1.97 -1.62 8.18
CA ALA A 517 -1.95 -1.63 9.65
C ALA A 517 -3.38 -1.57 10.23
N ILE A 518 -4.24 -0.74 9.65
CA ILE A 518 -5.67 -0.68 10.01
C ILE A 518 -6.35 -2.03 9.79
N ALA A 519 -6.12 -2.66 8.64
CA ALA A 519 -6.65 -3.98 8.35
C ALA A 519 -6.16 -5.05 9.36
N ALA A 520 -4.89 -5.02 9.75
CA ALA A 520 -4.36 -5.93 10.76
C ALA A 520 -5.03 -5.74 12.13
N GLY A 521 -5.30 -4.49 12.54
CA GLY A 521 -6.05 -4.21 13.76
C GLY A 521 -7.49 -4.72 13.71
N LYS A 522 -8.17 -4.56 12.56
CA LYS A 522 -9.51 -5.12 12.31
C LYS A 522 -9.53 -6.64 12.42
N VAL A 523 -8.59 -7.32 11.77
CA VAL A 523 -8.46 -8.79 11.81
C VAL A 523 -8.18 -9.27 13.24
N ALA A 524 -7.25 -8.62 13.95
CA ALA A 524 -6.95 -8.97 15.33
C ALA A 524 -8.17 -8.81 16.24
N ALA A 525 -8.94 -7.73 16.09
CA ALA A 525 -10.15 -7.51 16.89
C ALA A 525 -11.18 -8.64 16.73
N ALA A 526 -11.47 -9.04 15.49
CA ALA A 526 -12.40 -10.14 15.21
C ALA A 526 -11.96 -11.47 15.86
N ASN A 527 -10.68 -11.82 15.71
CA ASN A 527 -10.17 -13.10 16.19
C ASN A 527 -9.99 -13.12 17.71
N ILE A 528 -9.65 -11.98 18.33
CA ILE A 528 -9.63 -11.85 19.79
C ILE A 528 -11.05 -12.02 20.36
N ASP A 529 -12.07 -11.41 19.74
CA ASP A 529 -13.47 -11.57 20.15
C ASP A 529 -13.90 -13.05 20.13
N GLU A 530 -13.61 -13.74 19.03
CA GLU A 530 -13.89 -15.18 18.88
C GLU A 530 -13.15 -16.04 19.90
N TYR A 531 -11.86 -15.77 20.12
CA TYR A 531 -11.05 -16.45 21.13
C TYR A 531 -11.60 -16.30 22.55
N LEU A 532 -12.20 -15.15 22.87
CA LEU A 532 -12.81 -14.89 24.17
C LEU A 532 -14.21 -15.51 24.31
N GLY A 533 -14.70 -16.21 23.28
CA GLY A 533 -15.98 -16.93 23.28
C GLY A 533 -17.16 -16.10 22.76
N PHE A 534 -16.90 -15.00 22.06
CA PHE A 534 -17.92 -14.14 21.48
C PHE A 534 -17.96 -14.25 19.95
N ASN A 535 -18.92 -13.58 19.32
CA ASN A 535 -19.04 -13.50 17.86
C ASN A 535 -19.80 -12.22 17.51
N HIS A 536 -19.28 -11.07 17.96
CA HIS A 536 -19.88 -9.78 17.70
C HIS A 536 -19.80 -9.43 16.22
N ILE A 537 -20.92 -8.98 15.67
CA ILE A 537 -21.03 -8.60 14.27
C ILE A 537 -20.94 -7.08 14.16
N ILE A 538 -20.04 -6.58 13.32
CA ILE A 538 -19.93 -5.16 13.01
C ILE A 538 -20.63 -4.89 11.69
N GLU A 539 -21.66 -4.05 11.72
CA GLU A 539 -22.42 -3.63 10.55
C GLU A 539 -22.69 -2.12 10.53
N SER A 540 -23.17 -1.62 9.40
CA SER A 540 -23.61 -0.24 9.24
C SER A 540 -25.07 -0.22 8.83
N ASP A 541 -25.87 0.57 9.54
CA ASP A 541 -27.28 0.85 9.29
C ASP A 541 -27.50 1.88 8.17
N VAL A 542 -26.42 2.36 7.53
CA VAL A 542 -26.49 3.36 6.46
C VAL A 542 -27.15 2.77 5.21
N GLU A 543 -28.32 3.32 4.86
CA GLU A 543 -28.98 3.01 3.60
C GLU A 543 -28.26 3.64 2.40
N ILE A 544 -27.69 2.80 1.54
CA ILE A 544 -26.95 3.24 0.36
C ILE A 544 -27.91 3.49 -0.81
N PRO A 545 -27.79 4.62 -1.54
CA PRO A 545 -28.61 4.93 -2.69
C PRO A 545 -28.58 3.85 -3.78
N ALA A 546 -29.74 3.57 -4.38
CA ALA A 546 -29.88 2.66 -5.49
C ALA A 546 -28.98 3.07 -6.68
N PRO A 547 -28.42 2.11 -7.44
CA PRO A 547 -27.65 2.43 -8.63
C PRO A 547 -28.56 3.12 -9.65
N ARG A 548 -28.12 4.26 -10.20
CA ARG A 548 -28.79 4.91 -11.31
C ARG A 548 -28.35 4.28 -12.64
N LEU A 549 -29.30 4.10 -13.55
CA LEU A 549 -29.10 3.57 -14.91
C LEU A 549 -28.68 4.65 -15.92
N ASP A 550 -28.32 5.84 -15.43
CA ASP A 550 -27.88 6.96 -16.27
C ASP A 550 -26.61 6.59 -17.06
N ASP A 551 -26.55 7.06 -18.30
CA ASP A 551 -25.37 6.91 -19.16
C ASP A 551 -24.13 7.53 -18.51
N ARG A 552 -23.06 6.75 -18.44
CA ARG A 552 -21.79 7.17 -17.82
C ARG A 552 -20.83 7.69 -18.87
N ILE A 553 -21.16 8.86 -19.42
CA ILE A 553 -20.40 9.56 -20.47
C ILE A 553 -18.92 9.70 -20.05
N PRO A 554 -17.95 9.45 -20.97
CA PRO A 554 -16.55 9.69 -20.69
C PRO A 554 -16.27 11.12 -20.21
N CYS A 555 -15.51 11.26 -19.11
CA CYS A 555 -15.19 12.52 -18.47
C CYS A 555 -13.83 12.38 -17.76
N GLY A 556 -12.98 13.41 -17.84
CA GLY A 556 -11.66 13.40 -17.22
C GLY A 556 -11.72 13.27 -15.69
N ARG A 557 -10.68 12.67 -15.11
CA ARG A 557 -10.53 12.55 -13.65
C ARG A 557 -10.28 13.90 -13.00
N VAL A 558 -11.01 14.18 -11.93
CA VAL A 558 -10.72 15.31 -11.06
C VAL A 558 -9.49 14.96 -10.22
N ASN A 559 -8.43 15.77 -10.34
CA ASN A 559 -7.23 15.66 -9.53
C ASN A 559 -7.25 16.70 -8.41
N LEU A 560 -6.70 16.35 -7.25
CA LEU A 560 -6.49 17.33 -6.17
C LEU A 560 -5.40 18.31 -6.61
N ARG A 561 -5.52 19.55 -6.16
CA ARG A 561 -4.55 20.61 -6.43
C ARG A 561 -3.59 20.72 -5.25
N GLU A 562 -2.43 21.33 -5.47
CA GLU A 562 -1.50 21.67 -4.40
C GLU A 562 -1.26 23.18 -4.36
N ARG A 563 -0.89 23.69 -3.18
CA ARG A 563 -0.36 25.05 -3.02
C ARG A 563 0.89 25.23 -3.89
N ASP A 564 1.13 26.48 -4.30
CA ASP A 564 2.32 26.80 -5.09
C ASP A 564 3.60 26.37 -4.37
N ALA A 565 4.54 25.79 -5.13
CA ALA A 565 5.76 25.25 -4.58
C ALA A 565 6.60 26.33 -3.88
N ALA A 566 6.65 27.56 -4.40
CA ALA A 566 7.43 28.66 -3.84
C ALA A 566 6.85 29.21 -2.52
N GLU A 567 5.58 28.97 -2.25
CA GLU A 567 4.91 29.32 -1.00
C GLU A 567 5.05 28.20 0.03
N ARG A 568 4.68 26.97 -0.34
CA ARG A 568 4.61 25.83 0.62
C ARG A 568 5.96 25.38 1.16
N VAL A 569 7.07 25.79 0.56
CA VAL A 569 8.42 25.54 1.09
C VAL A 569 8.74 26.37 2.34
N ARG A 570 7.92 27.38 2.66
CA ARG A 570 8.17 28.32 3.76
C ARG A 570 7.48 27.92 5.07
N ASP A 571 6.60 26.93 5.03
CA ASP A 571 5.80 26.53 6.17
C ASP A 571 5.49 25.02 6.18
N PHE A 572 4.88 24.58 7.27
CA PHE A 572 4.39 23.21 7.45
C PHE A 572 2.85 23.14 7.39
N GLU A 573 2.19 24.11 6.76
CA GLU A 573 0.75 24.06 6.54
C GLU A 573 0.39 23.03 5.46
N GLN A 574 -0.87 22.63 5.42
CA GLN A 574 -1.33 21.57 4.53
C GLN A 574 -1.09 21.94 3.05
N ILE A 575 -0.45 21.04 2.29
CA ILE A 575 -0.07 21.32 0.89
C ILE A 575 -1.20 21.10 -0.12
N GLU A 576 -2.07 20.13 0.14
CA GLU A 576 -3.04 19.66 -0.84
C GLU A 576 -4.38 20.34 -0.61
N ILE A 577 -5.02 20.79 -1.69
CA ILE A 577 -6.29 21.50 -1.72
C ILE A 577 -7.38 20.49 -2.10
N GLY A 578 -8.46 20.45 -1.30
CA GLY A 578 -9.60 19.58 -1.52
C GLY A 578 -10.39 19.89 -2.80
N MET A 579 -11.33 19.00 -3.13
CA MET A 579 -12.27 19.22 -4.23
C MET A 579 -13.30 20.28 -3.87
N THR A 580 -13.75 21.04 -4.86
CA THR A 580 -15.00 21.80 -4.79
C THR A 580 -16.22 20.86 -4.84
N ASP A 581 -17.40 21.37 -4.49
CA ASP A 581 -18.64 20.56 -4.54
C ASP A 581 -18.98 20.10 -5.96
N GLU A 582 -18.76 20.95 -6.96
CA GLU A 582 -18.95 20.60 -8.38
C GLU A 582 -18.00 19.49 -8.82
N GLU A 583 -16.72 19.62 -8.47
CA GLU A 583 -15.69 18.62 -8.74
C GLU A 583 -16.01 17.27 -8.07
N ALA A 584 -16.39 17.29 -6.78
CA ALA A 584 -16.72 16.07 -6.04
C ALA A 584 -17.97 15.38 -6.60
N LYS A 585 -19.00 16.14 -6.97
CA LYS A 585 -20.20 15.59 -7.62
C LYS A 585 -19.89 15.03 -9.01
N GLN A 586 -19.10 15.72 -9.82
CA GLN A 586 -18.65 15.22 -11.12
C GLN A 586 -17.89 13.90 -10.96
N GLU A 587 -16.93 13.86 -10.04
CA GLU A 587 -16.07 12.69 -9.82
C GLU A 587 -16.86 11.49 -9.27
N ALA A 588 -17.77 11.72 -8.30
CA ALA A 588 -18.65 10.68 -7.78
C ALA A 588 -19.61 10.14 -8.86
N ASN A 589 -20.06 10.99 -9.79
CA ASN A 589 -20.91 10.61 -10.92
C ASN A 589 -20.21 9.70 -11.94
N ARG A 590 -18.87 9.68 -11.99
CA ARG A 590 -18.12 8.78 -12.89
C ARG A 590 -18.15 7.32 -12.42
N CYS A 591 -18.46 7.06 -11.14
CA CYS A 591 -18.44 5.71 -10.58
C CYS A 591 -19.42 4.76 -11.30
N LEU A 592 -18.90 3.62 -11.77
CA LEU A 592 -19.66 2.62 -12.51
C LEU A 592 -20.51 1.70 -11.64
N ARG A 593 -20.51 1.85 -10.30
CA ARG A 593 -21.24 0.97 -9.36
C ARG A 593 -21.04 -0.53 -9.67
N CYS A 594 -19.78 -0.96 -9.75
CA CYS A 594 -19.43 -2.36 -10.05
C CYS A 594 -19.94 -3.37 -9.01
N ASP A 595 -20.38 -2.89 -7.84
CA ASP A 595 -21.16 -3.63 -6.84
C ASP A 595 -22.55 -4.06 -7.34
N HIS A 596 -23.12 -3.35 -8.33
CA HIS A 596 -24.42 -3.63 -8.95
C HIS A 596 -24.35 -3.99 -10.44
N PHE A 597 -23.19 -3.84 -11.08
CA PHE A 597 -23.03 -4.13 -12.51
C PHE A 597 -21.83 -5.05 -12.80
N GLY A 598 -22.04 -6.01 -13.70
CA GLY A 598 -21.03 -6.99 -14.13
C GLY A 598 -20.69 -8.04 -13.07
N LEU A 599 -19.45 -8.52 -13.06
CA LEU A 599 -18.96 -9.60 -12.18
C LEU A 599 -19.22 -9.39 -10.68
N GLY A 600 -19.30 -8.14 -10.21
CA GLY A 600 -19.56 -7.86 -8.79
C GLY A 600 -20.97 -8.25 -8.33
N VAL A 601 -21.95 -8.32 -9.23
CA VAL A 601 -23.31 -8.82 -8.92
C VAL A 601 -23.28 -10.31 -8.62
N PHE A 602 -22.50 -11.07 -9.39
CA PHE A 602 -22.41 -12.52 -9.27
C PHE A 602 -21.46 -12.94 -8.15
N LYS A 603 -20.36 -12.18 -7.98
CA LYS A 603 -19.25 -12.54 -7.12
C LYS A 603 -18.57 -11.28 -6.59
N GLY A 604 -18.89 -10.88 -5.37
CA GLY A 604 -18.14 -9.85 -4.66
C GLY A 604 -18.99 -8.81 -3.96
N GLY A 605 -20.00 -8.25 -4.63
CA GLY A 605 -20.96 -7.32 -4.05
C GLY A 605 -20.34 -6.34 -3.03
N ARG A 606 -21.08 -6.08 -1.97
CA ARG A 606 -20.61 -5.34 -0.80
C ARG A 606 -20.56 -6.27 0.39
N THR A 607 -19.54 -6.12 1.23
CA THR A 607 -19.50 -6.79 2.53
C THR A 607 -20.33 -5.96 3.50
N LEU A 608 -21.57 -6.37 3.80
CA LEU A 608 -22.47 -5.57 4.64
C LEU A 608 -22.11 -5.62 6.12
N ARG A 609 -21.52 -6.74 6.55
CA ARG A 609 -21.12 -7.03 7.93
C ARG A 609 -19.85 -7.86 7.94
N TRP A 610 -19.10 -7.82 9.03
CA TRP A 610 -17.99 -8.71 9.29
C TRP A 610 -17.91 -9.08 10.76
#